data_AF-A0A0B6XT83-F1
#
_entry.id   AF-A0A0B6XT83-F1
#
_cell.length_a   1.000
_cell.length_b   1.000
_cell.length_c   1.000
_cell.angle_alpha   90.00
_cell.angle_beta   90.00
_cell.angle_gamma   90.00
#
_symmetry.space_group_name_H-M   'P 1'
#
loop_
_entity.id
_entity.type
_entity.pdbx_description
1 polymer ?
#
loop_
_entity_poly.entity_id
_entity_poly.type
_entity_poly.pdbx_seq_one_letter_code
_entity_poly.pdbx_strand_id
1 'polypeptide(L)' 'EKTHFLDIIPLHSTITLEEQSKAFKKPARGFRKVIVSTNIAESSITVADIKYVIDFCLTKNLCCDPETNH' A
#
# COMPACT_ATOMS: atom_id res chain seq x y z
N GLU A 1 -29.66 2.19 3.74
CA GLU A 1 -28.38 2.38 3.00
C GLU A 1 -27.25 1.77 3.82
N LYS A 2 -26.39 0.91 3.25
CA LYS A 2 -25.29 0.30 4.01
C LYS A 2 -24.08 1.23 3.96
N THR A 3 -23.88 2.05 4.98
CA THR A 3 -22.62 2.78 5.18
C THR A 3 -21.53 1.75 5.49
N HIS A 4 -20.67 1.48 4.52
CA HIS A 4 -19.49 0.64 4.73
C HIS A 4 -18.39 1.48 5.35
N PHE A 5 -17.99 1.16 6.58
CA PHE A 5 -16.85 1.80 7.22
C PHE A 5 -15.55 1.37 6.52
N LEU A 6 -14.57 2.26 6.46
CA LEU A 6 -13.29 1.99 5.81
C LEU A 6 -12.21 1.77 6.88
N ASP A 7 -11.39 0.74 6.67
CA ASP A 7 -10.17 0.49 7.43
C ASP A 7 -8.98 0.79 6.51
N ILE A 8 -8.34 1.94 6.71
CA ILE A 8 -7.32 2.50 5.81
C ILE A 8 -5.95 2.20 6.38
N ILE A 9 -5.12 1.49 5.60
CA ILE A 9 -3.80 1.01 6.02
C ILE A 9 -2.74 1.57 5.07
N PRO A 10 -1.79 2.40 5.55
CA PRO A 10 -0.65 2.83 4.75
C PRO A 10 0.36 1.69 4.59
N LEU A 11 1.01 1.60 3.43
CA LEU A 11 2.06 0.62 3.15
C LEU A 11 3.18 1.26 2.31
N HIS A 12 4.27 1.68 2.97
CA HIS A 12 5.45 2.28 2.35
C HIS A 12 6.73 1.90 3.11
N SER A 13 7.91 2.23 2.60
CA SER A 13 9.20 1.71 3.11
C SER A 13 9.53 2.13 4.54
N THR A 14 8.91 3.20 5.05
CA THR A 14 9.22 3.77 6.36
C THR A 14 8.29 3.31 7.49
N ILE A 15 7.29 2.45 7.23
CA ILE A 15 6.43 1.92 8.31
C ILE A 15 7.06 0.74 9.03
N THR A 16 6.71 0.56 10.30
CA THR A 16 7.20 -0.53 11.13
C THR A 16 6.65 -1.90 10.68
N LEU A 17 7.33 -2.98 11.06
CA LEU A 17 6.85 -4.34 10.76
C LEU A 17 5.47 -4.64 11.39
N GLU A 18 5.19 -4.07 12.56
CA GLU A 18 3.90 -4.21 13.24
C GLU A 18 2.78 -3.51 12.45
N GLU A 19 3.06 -2.36 11.86
CA GLU A 19 2.13 -1.66 10.97
C GLU A 19 1.92 -2.42 9.66
N GLN A 20 3.00 -2.93 9.04
CA GLN A 20 2.90 -3.79 7.85
C GLN A 20 2.03 -5.02 8.14
N SER A 21 2.16 -5.60 9.33
CA SER A 21 1.36 -6.75 9.76
C SER A 21 -0.15 -6.50 9.72
N LYS A 22 -0.60 -5.24 9.83
CA LYS A 22 -2.02 -4.88 9.73
C LYS A 22 -2.57 -5.12 8.32
N ALA A 23 -1.75 -4.95 7.26
CA ALA A 23 -2.16 -5.21 5.88
C ALA A 23 -2.61 -6.66 5.65
N PHE A 24 -2.06 -7.62 6.41
CA PHE A 24 -2.37 -9.04 6.30
C PHE A 24 -3.55 -9.49 7.19
N LYS A 25 -3.98 -8.69 8.16
CA LYS A 25 -5.12 -9.03 9.04
C LYS A 25 -6.44 -8.83 8.32
N LYS A 26 -7.44 -9.70 8.53
CA LYS A 26 -8.78 -9.47 7.97
C LYS A 26 -9.43 -8.24 8.61
N PRO A 27 -10.17 -7.41 7.84
CA PRO A 27 -10.86 -6.27 8.41
C PRO A 27 -11.98 -6.72 9.35
N ALA A 28 -12.35 -5.87 10.30
CA ALA A 28 -13.50 -6.12 11.17
C ALA A 28 -14.81 -6.27 10.36
N ARG A 29 -15.78 -6.99 10.91
CA ARG A 29 -17.07 -7.19 10.25
C ARG A 29 -17.74 -5.83 9.98
N GLY A 30 -18.16 -5.60 8.74
CA GLY A 30 -18.78 -4.35 8.31
C GLY A 30 -17.79 -3.30 7.79
N PHE A 31 -16.49 -3.55 7.90
CA PHE A 31 -15.45 -2.68 7.36
C PHE A 31 -14.92 -3.21 6.03
N ARG A 32 -14.54 -2.29 5.14
CA ARG A 32 -13.78 -2.58 3.93
C ARG A 32 -12.34 -2.15 4.16
N LYS A 33 -11.42 -3.11 3.98
CA LYS A 33 -9.98 -2.81 3.97
C LYS A 33 -9.62 -2.02 2.72
N VAL A 34 -8.87 -0.94 2.90
CA VAL A 34 -8.28 -0.14 1.83
C VAL A 34 -6.80 0.02 2.15
N ILE A 35 -5.93 -0.56 1.33
CA ILE A 35 -4.48 -0.41 1.47
C ILE A 35 -4.03 0.68 0.51
N VAL A 36 -3.37 1.70 1.04
CA VAL A 36 -2.74 2.76 0.24
C VAL A 36 -1.25 2.49 0.24
N SER A 37 -0.73 2.07 -0.92
CA SER A 37 0.67 1.70 -1.05
C SER A 37 1.38 2.50 -2.13
N THR A 38 2.69 2.57 -1.97
CA THR A 38 3.62 2.89 -3.06
C THR A 38 3.90 1.62 -3.87
N ASN A 39 4.86 1.70 -4.78
CA ASN A 39 5.37 0.63 -5.63
C ASN A 39 5.78 -0.66 -4.85
N ILE A 40 5.93 -0.60 -3.53
CA ILE A 40 6.27 -1.74 -2.67
C ILE A 40 5.22 -2.86 -2.74
N ALA A 41 3.94 -2.53 -2.96
CA ALA A 41 2.90 -3.53 -3.14
C ALA A 41 3.02 -4.33 -4.45
N GLU A 42 3.69 -3.79 -5.48
CA GLU A 42 3.87 -4.47 -6.76
C GLU A 42 4.91 -5.58 -6.68
N SER A 43 6.06 -5.28 -6.08
CA SER A 43 7.25 -6.16 -6.17
C SER A 43 7.57 -6.92 -4.88
N SER A 44 7.06 -6.50 -3.72
CA SER A 44 7.59 -6.98 -2.43
C SER A 44 6.57 -7.65 -1.51
N ILE A 45 5.26 -7.43 -1.70
CA ILE A 45 4.24 -7.90 -0.76
C ILE A 45 3.02 -8.45 -1.51
N THR A 46 2.69 -9.72 -1.27
CA THR A 46 1.41 -10.30 -1.69
C THR A 46 0.42 -10.25 -0.52
N VAL A 47 -0.60 -9.39 -0.62
CA VAL A 47 -1.71 -9.38 0.34
C VAL A 47 -2.80 -10.32 -0.16
N ALA A 48 -3.13 -11.34 0.63
CA ALA A 48 -4.24 -12.24 0.32
C ALA A 48 -5.59 -11.49 0.37
N ASP A 49 -6.57 -11.96 -0.41
CA ASP A 49 -7.96 -11.46 -0.40
C ASP A 49 -8.13 -10.02 -0.95
N ILE A 50 -7.27 -9.60 -1.89
CA ILE A 50 -7.44 -8.36 -2.65
C ILE A 50 -8.33 -8.62 -3.87
N LYS A 51 -9.46 -7.91 -3.93
CA LYS A 51 -10.42 -8.04 -5.04
C LYS A 51 -10.23 -6.99 -6.14
N TYR A 52 -9.69 -5.82 -5.80
CA TYR A 52 -9.53 -4.70 -6.70
C TYR A 52 -8.17 -4.05 -6.48
N VAL A 53 -7.52 -3.65 -7.58
CA VAL A 53 -6.29 -2.87 -7.58
C VAL A 53 -6.55 -1.62 -8.40
N ILE A 54 -6.15 -0.47 -7.86
CA ILE A 54 -6.17 0.82 -8.55
C ILE A 54 -4.72 1.25 -8.67
N ASP A 55 -4.18 1.19 -9.88
CA ASP A 55 -2.81 1.63 -10.19
C ASP A 55 -2.88 2.86 -11.11
N PHE A 56 -2.11 3.88 -10.77
CA PHE A 56 -1.99 5.12 -11.54
C PHE A 56 -0.79 5.11 -12.48
N CYS A 57 0.06 4.06 -12.43
CA CYS A 57 1.28 3.92 -13.21
C CYS A 57 2.26 5.11 -13.06
N LEU A 58 2.21 5.79 -11.91
CA LEU A 58 3.12 6.88 -11.55
C LEU A 58 4.18 6.37 -10.57
N THR A 59 5.44 6.68 -10.86
CA THR A 59 6.59 6.25 -10.04
C THR A 59 7.49 7.41 -9.73
N LYS A 60 7.92 7.51 -8.45
CA LYS A 60 8.98 8.41 -8.04
C LYS A 60 10.33 7.73 -8.24
N ASN A 61 11.02 8.07 -9.31
CA ASN A 61 12.38 7.59 -9.56
C ASN A 61 13.41 8.55 -8.97
N LEU A 62 14.38 8.00 -8.23
CA LEU A 62 15.58 8.74 -7.89
C LEU A 62 16.50 8.73 -9.12
N CYS A 63 16.76 9.90 -9.68
CA CYS A 63 17.70 10.06 -10.77
C CYS A 63 18.88 10.88 -10.23
N CYS A 64 20.08 10.31 -10.29
CA CYS A 64 21.31 11.05 -10.06
C CYS A 64 21.84 11.51 -11.40
N ASP A 65 22.21 12.78 -11.51
CA ASP A 65 22.85 13.30 -12.72
C ASP A 65 24.25 12.66 -12.86
N PRO A 66 24.52 11.89 -13.93
CA PRO A 66 25.81 11.24 -14.10
C PRO A 66 26.97 12.22 -14.34
N GLU A 67 26.71 13.47 -14.75
CA GLU A 67 27.76 14.46 -15.00
C GLU A 67 28.16 15.21 -13.72
N THR A 68 27.20 15.47 -12.84
CA THR A 68 27.44 16.30 -11.65
C THR A 68 27.46 15.51 -10.35
N ASN A 69 27.08 14.23 -10.39
CA ASN A 69 26.95 13.34 -9.22
C ASN A 69 26.09 13.95 -8.09
N HIS A 70 25.15 14.82 -8.49
CA HIS A 70 24.17 15.51 -7.64
C HIS A 70 22.75 15.03 -7.95
#